data_AF-A0A8I0GUD0-F1
#
_entry.id   AF-A0A8I0GUD0-F1
#
_cell.length_a   1.000
_cell.length_b   1.000
_cell.length_c   1.000
_cell.angle_alpha   90.00
_cell.angle_beta   90.00
_cell.angle_gamma   90.00
#
_symmetry.space_group_name_H-M   'P 1'
#
loop_
_entity.id
_entity.type
_entity.pdbx_description
1 polymer ?
#
loop_
_entity_poly.entity_id
_entity_poly.type
_entity_poly.pdbx_seq_one_letter_code
_entity_poly.pdbx_strand_id
1 'polypeptide(L)'
;MQDHFWYRPGEKPEKGKDTRPGFRIRMASLMERGEFDAELEGRHQAAPVPAFVMLDTAIAGVHALLEQGEAAELEELLRSFHGDAGNPERGEVSKEERAQIAEIEAVLAKSWPPYRQLVEQNARYRNLMPLLAFQRFVDDFENVTGTDSKPVAFERDKAGNIPDAVLRRIHPALIYAAGNRAYNFQYAAGEEKN
;
A
#
# COMPACT_ATOMS: atom_id res chain seq x y z
N MET A 1 -11.61 0.91 15.74
CA MET A 1 -11.71 1.56 14.41
C MET A 1 -11.94 3.04 14.66
N GLN A 2 -10.99 3.91 14.35
CA GLN A 2 -11.25 5.35 14.34
C GLN A 2 -11.88 5.69 12.99
N ASP A 3 -13.11 6.19 13.01
CA ASP A 3 -13.79 6.67 11.81
C ASP A 3 -13.13 7.96 11.34
N HIS A 4 -12.42 7.89 10.21
CA HIS A 4 -11.90 9.08 9.52
C HIS A 4 -12.94 9.55 8.50
N PHE A 5 -13.19 10.86 8.43
CA PHE A 5 -14.16 11.45 7.53
C PHE A 5 -13.49 11.85 6.22
N TRP A 6 -14.12 11.51 5.09
CA TRP A 6 -13.56 11.72 3.74
C TRP A 6 -14.50 12.62 2.96
N TYR A 7 -13.97 13.70 2.38
CA TYR A 7 -14.77 14.60 1.55
C TYR A 7 -14.56 14.28 0.08
N ARG A 8 -15.65 14.11 -0.67
CA ARG A 8 -15.61 13.99 -2.12
C ARG A 8 -15.26 15.34 -2.77
N PRO A 9 -14.70 15.35 -3.99
CA PRO A 9 -14.55 16.59 -4.75
C PRO A 9 -15.89 17.33 -4.87
N GLY A 10 -15.97 18.55 -4.35
CA GLY A 10 -17.18 19.38 -4.33
C GLY A 10 -17.95 19.38 -3.01
N GLU A 11 -17.69 18.43 -2.10
CA GLU A 11 -18.19 18.50 -0.73
C GLU A 11 -17.33 19.47 0.07
N LYS A 12 -17.93 20.56 0.53
CA LYS A 12 -17.32 21.40 1.56
C LYS A 12 -17.77 20.87 2.92
N PRO A 13 -16.87 20.56 3.85
CA PRO A 13 -17.26 20.37 5.24
C PRO A 13 -18.06 21.57 5.74
N GLU A 14 -19.15 21.32 6.46
CA GLU A 14 -19.72 22.36 7.31
C GLU A 14 -18.69 22.68 8.41
N LYS A 15 -18.01 23.82 8.27
CA LYS A 15 -17.01 24.28 9.24
C LYS A 15 -17.59 24.24 10.66
N GLY A 16 -16.97 23.44 11.53
CA GLY A 16 -17.17 23.51 12.99
C GLY A 16 -18.15 22.52 13.61
N LYS A 17 -18.69 21.53 12.89
CA LYS A 17 -19.54 20.48 13.49
C LYS A 17 -18.86 19.12 13.68
N ASP A 18 -17.84 18.81 12.88
CA ASP A 18 -17.08 17.56 12.99
C ASP A 18 -15.68 17.87 13.53
N THR A 19 -15.26 17.19 14.60
CA THR A 19 -13.94 17.33 15.22
C THR A 19 -12.94 16.30 14.71
N ARG A 20 -13.38 15.38 13.85
CA ARG A 20 -12.52 14.32 13.30
C ARG A 20 -11.60 14.88 12.20
N PRO A 21 -10.40 14.32 12.03
CA PRO A 21 -9.52 14.65 10.91
C PRO A 21 -10.23 14.37 9.58
N GLY A 22 -10.19 15.34 8.69
CA GLY A 22 -10.76 15.25 7.34
C GLY A 22 -9.73 15.59 6.28
N PHE A 23 -9.74 14.85 5.18
CA PHE A 23 -8.82 15.04 4.06
C PHE A 23 -9.61 15.25 2.77
N ARG A 24 -9.24 16.29 2.00
CA ARG A 24 -9.76 16.50 0.66
C ARG A 24 -8.79 15.88 -0.34
N ILE A 25 -9.32 15.02 -1.20
CA ILE A 25 -8.55 14.31 -2.23
C ILE A 25 -8.97 14.88 -3.57
N ARG A 26 -7.99 15.34 -4.36
CA ARG A 26 -8.22 15.82 -5.72
C ARG A 26 -8.08 14.67 -6.73
N MET A 27 -8.74 14.80 -7.87
CA MET A 27 -8.47 13.93 -9.01
C MET A 27 -7.19 14.38 -9.72
N ALA A 28 -6.30 13.44 -10.00
CA ALA A 28 -5.07 13.67 -10.75
C ALA A 28 -5.29 13.48 -12.25
N SER A 29 -4.56 14.25 -13.05
CA SER A 29 -4.51 14.03 -14.49
C SER A 29 -3.75 12.74 -14.85
N LEU A 30 -3.87 12.29 -16.10
CA LEU A 30 -3.09 11.16 -16.62
C LEU A 30 -1.58 11.41 -16.50
N MET A 31 -1.12 12.63 -16.78
CA MET A 31 0.31 12.99 -16.69
C MET A 31 0.80 12.94 -15.23
N GLU A 32 0.03 13.47 -14.29
CA GLU A 32 0.42 13.44 -12.87
C GLU A 32 0.48 12.03 -12.29
N ARG A 33 -0.42 11.13 -12.74
CA ARG A 33 -0.36 9.70 -12.39
C ARG A 33 0.90 9.05 -12.98
N GLY A 34 1.20 9.32 -14.26
CA GLY A 34 2.42 8.81 -14.89
C GLY A 34 3.70 9.30 -14.21
N GLU A 35 3.75 10.57 -13.79
CA GLU A 35 4.89 11.12 -13.04
C GLU A 35 5.00 10.53 -11.63
N PHE A 36 3.86 10.25 -10.98
CA PHE A 36 3.83 9.57 -9.68
C PHE A 36 4.37 8.14 -9.79
N ASP A 37 3.92 7.39 -10.79
CA ASP A 37 4.38 6.02 -11.04
C ASP A 37 5.88 6.00 -11.39
N ALA A 38 6.34 6.95 -12.22
CA ALA A 38 7.75 7.10 -12.55
C ALA A 38 8.62 7.48 -11.33
N GLU A 39 8.10 8.27 -10.40
CA GLU A 39 8.79 8.60 -9.15
C GLU A 39 8.92 7.37 -8.24
N LEU A 40 7.84 6.61 -8.07
CA LEU A 40 7.83 5.36 -7.31
C LEU A 40 8.81 4.33 -7.88
N GLU A 41 8.75 4.08 -9.18
CA GLU A 41 9.60 3.10 -9.84
C GLU A 41 11.06 3.56 -9.91
N GLY A 42 11.30 4.78 -10.40
CA GLY A 42 12.64 5.26 -10.68
C GLY A 42 13.40 5.67 -9.42
N ARG A 43 12.93 6.71 -8.72
CA ARG A 43 13.66 7.31 -7.59
C ARG A 43 13.66 6.39 -6.38
N HIS A 44 12.56 5.70 -6.14
CA HIS A 44 12.35 4.95 -4.91
C HIS A 44 12.51 3.43 -5.07
N GLN A 45 12.67 2.94 -6.31
CA GLN A 45 12.77 1.50 -6.61
C GLN A 45 11.63 0.71 -5.93
N ALA A 46 10.44 1.30 -5.99
CA ALA A 46 9.26 0.91 -5.24
C ALA A 46 8.08 0.70 -6.20
N ALA A 47 8.32 0.07 -7.35
CA ALA A 47 7.23 -0.32 -8.23
C ALA A 47 6.38 -1.43 -7.57
N PRO A 48 5.05 -1.45 -7.81
CA PRO A 48 4.20 -2.53 -7.33
C PRO A 48 4.69 -3.87 -7.87
N VAL A 49 4.81 -4.86 -7.00
CA VAL A 49 5.14 -6.23 -7.39
C VAL A 49 3.84 -7.03 -7.54
N PRO A 50 3.48 -7.49 -8.74
CA PRO A 50 2.29 -8.32 -8.92
C PRO A 50 2.38 -9.61 -8.11
N ALA A 51 1.27 -10.04 -7.52
CA ALA A 51 1.23 -11.21 -6.64
C ALA A 51 1.71 -12.50 -7.35
N PHE A 52 1.41 -12.67 -8.64
CA PHE A 52 1.88 -13.82 -9.41
C PHE A 52 3.41 -13.84 -9.57
N VAL A 53 4.07 -12.68 -9.69
CA VAL A 53 5.55 -12.61 -9.78
C VAL A 53 6.19 -13.05 -8.47
N MET A 54 5.62 -12.64 -7.33
CA MET A 54 6.05 -13.12 -6.01
C MET A 54 5.93 -14.64 -5.92
N LEU A 55 4.77 -15.19 -6.31
CA LEU A 55 4.50 -16.63 -6.28
C LEU A 55 5.45 -17.42 -7.18
N ASP A 56 5.59 -17.03 -8.45
CA ASP A 56 6.47 -17.71 -9.41
C ASP A 56 7.93 -17.71 -8.93
N THR A 57 8.37 -16.61 -8.34
CA THR A 57 9.73 -16.49 -7.79
C THR A 57 9.91 -17.34 -6.53
N ALA A 58 8.88 -17.46 -5.69
CA ALA A 58 8.89 -18.34 -4.52
C ALA A 58 8.98 -19.81 -4.93
N ILE A 59 8.16 -20.24 -5.90
CA ILE A 59 8.17 -21.60 -6.46
C ILE A 59 9.53 -21.91 -7.08
N ALA A 60 10.08 -21.00 -7.88
CA ALA A 60 11.43 -21.16 -8.42
C ALA A 60 12.49 -21.33 -7.32
N GLY A 61 12.36 -20.61 -6.20
CA GLY A 61 13.24 -20.76 -5.05
C GLY A 61 13.09 -22.11 -4.33
N VAL A 62 11.88 -22.62 -4.19
CA VAL A 62 11.61 -23.96 -3.63
C VAL A 62 12.29 -25.03 -4.48
N HIS A 63 12.09 -25.00 -5.81
CA HIS A 63 12.75 -25.94 -6.75
C HIS A 63 14.26 -25.81 -6.79
N ALA A 64 14.80 -24.63 -6.51
CA ALA A 64 16.24 -24.40 -6.48
C ALA A 64 16.91 -24.89 -5.17
N LEU A 65 16.14 -24.96 -4.07
CA LEU A 65 16.66 -25.24 -2.73
C LEU A 65 16.38 -26.67 -2.25
N LEU A 66 15.41 -27.37 -2.83
CA LEU A 66 14.97 -28.69 -2.41
C LEU A 66 15.12 -29.75 -3.51
N GLU A 67 15.10 -31.02 -3.10
CA GLU A 67 15.00 -32.15 -4.01
C GLU A 67 13.59 -32.23 -4.63
N GLN A 68 13.46 -32.81 -5.82
CA GLN A 68 12.22 -32.76 -6.63
C GLN A 68 10.96 -33.28 -5.91
N GLY A 69 11.09 -34.27 -5.02
CA GLY A 69 9.96 -34.81 -4.27
C GLY A 69 9.42 -33.85 -3.21
N GLU A 70 10.29 -33.15 -2.50
CA GLU A 70 9.94 -32.18 -1.44
C GLU A 70 9.47 -30.85 -2.04
N ALA A 71 10.01 -30.47 -3.21
CA ALA A 71 9.63 -29.24 -3.90
C ALA A 71 8.17 -29.24 -4.38
N ALA A 72 7.65 -30.40 -4.81
CA ALA A 72 6.30 -30.52 -5.36
C ALA A 72 5.21 -30.25 -4.31
N GLU A 73 5.36 -30.77 -3.09
CA GLU A 73 4.41 -30.55 -1.99
C GLU A 73 4.35 -29.07 -1.57
N LEU A 74 5.52 -28.41 -1.48
CA LEU A 74 5.58 -26.99 -1.14
C LEU A 74 5.09 -26.08 -2.27
N GLU A 75 5.32 -26.45 -3.53
CA GLU A 75 4.74 -25.74 -4.66
C GLU A 75 3.21 -25.79 -4.61
N GLU A 76 2.62 -26.96 -4.39
CA GLU A 76 1.17 -27.12 -4.29
C GLU A 76 0.61 -26.26 -3.14
N LEU A 77 1.26 -26.29 -1.98
CA LEU A 77 0.89 -25.46 -0.83
C LEU A 77 0.96 -23.96 -1.16
N LEU A 78 2.04 -23.49 -1.80
CA LEU A 78 2.21 -22.08 -2.21
C LEU A 78 1.15 -21.66 -3.24
N ARG A 79 0.94 -22.47 -4.28
CA ARG A 79 -0.07 -22.19 -5.32
C ARG A 79 -1.46 -22.19 -4.75
N SER A 80 -1.76 -23.12 -3.85
CA SER A 80 -3.03 -23.17 -3.17
C SER A 80 -3.21 -21.89 -2.34
N PHE A 81 -2.25 -21.54 -1.48
CA PHE A 81 -2.36 -20.35 -0.63
C PHE A 81 -2.50 -19.03 -1.40
N HIS A 82 -1.74 -18.84 -2.48
CA HIS A 82 -1.72 -17.59 -3.25
C HIS A 82 -2.73 -17.54 -4.40
N GLY A 83 -3.06 -18.68 -5.01
CA GLY A 83 -4.00 -18.81 -6.14
C GLY A 83 -5.47 -18.80 -5.73
N ASP A 84 -5.78 -19.19 -4.50
CA ASP A 84 -7.17 -19.25 -3.99
C ASP A 84 -7.59 -17.99 -3.20
N ALA A 85 -6.82 -16.91 -3.22
CA ALA A 85 -7.12 -15.66 -2.50
C ALA A 85 -8.43 -14.95 -2.93
N GLY A 86 -9.23 -15.57 -3.80
CA GLY A 86 -10.57 -15.14 -4.21
C GLY A 86 -11.54 -16.29 -4.52
N ASN A 87 -11.27 -17.53 -4.12
CA ASN A 87 -12.19 -18.66 -4.30
C ASN A 87 -13.16 -18.77 -3.11
N PRO A 88 -14.45 -18.39 -3.26
CA PRO A 88 -15.42 -18.41 -2.16
C PRO A 88 -15.79 -19.81 -1.67
N GLU A 89 -15.46 -20.87 -2.40
CA GLU A 89 -15.71 -22.26 -2.00
C GLU A 89 -14.60 -22.82 -1.10
N ARG A 90 -13.45 -22.16 -1.04
CA ARG A 90 -12.38 -22.58 -0.14
C ARG A 90 -12.65 -21.99 1.24
N GLY A 91 -12.82 -22.87 2.23
CA GLY A 91 -12.96 -22.50 3.63
C GLY A 91 -11.77 -21.65 4.11
N GLU A 92 -11.92 -21.03 5.28
CA GLU A 92 -10.85 -20.22 5.87
C GLU A 92 -9.53 -20.99 5.93
N VAL A 93 -8.48 -20.41 5.35
CA VAL A 93 -7.12 -20.96 5.47
C VAL A 93 -6.77 -21.07 6.95
N SER A 94 -6.39 -22.29 7.36
CA SER A 94 -6.09 -22.62 8.75
C SER A 94 -4.92 -21.80 9.29
N LYS A 95 -4.82 -21.68 10.62
CA LYS A 95 -3.69 -20.97 11.24
C LYS A 95 -2.38 -21.70 10.99
N GLU A 96 -2.44 -23.02 10.92
CA GLU A 96 -1.33 -23.93 10.67
C GLU A 96 -0.78 -23.72 9.25
N GLU A 97 -1.65 -23.71 8.22
CA GLU A 97 -1.23 -23.41 6.84
C GLU A 97 -0.60 -22.02 6.71
N ARG A 98 -1.18 -21.00 7.38
CA ARG A 98 -0.60 -19.64 7.41
C ARG A 98 0.78 -19.61 8.04
N ALA A 99 0.98 -20.35 9.13
CA ALA A 99 2.27 -20.42 9.82
C ALA A 99 3.31 -21.14 8.94
N GLN A 100 2.93 -22.23 8.28
CA GLN A 100 3.80 -22.98 7.38
C GLN A 100 4.24 -22.14 6.18
N ILE A 101 3.31 -21.42 5.55
CA ILE A 101 3.64 -20.49 4.46
C ILE A 101 4.58 -19.39 4.94
N ALA A 102 4.32 -18.79 6.10
CA ALA A 102 5.19 -17.75 6.65
C ALA A 102 6.61 -18.26 6.90
N GLU A 103 6.77 -19.51 7.34
CA GLU A 103 8.07 -20.15 7.52
C GLU A 103 8.79 -20.37 6.18
N ILE A 104 8.08 -20.87 5.17
CA ILE A 104 8.62 -21.06 3.81
C ILE A 104 9.10 -19.71 3.24
N GLU A 105 8.26 -18.68 3.32
CA GLU A 105 8.60 -17.34 2.84
C GLU A 105 9.79 -16.73 3.60
N ALA A 106 9.91 -16.98 4.91
CA ALA A 106 11.06 -16.54 5.70
C ALA A 106 12.36 -17.24 5.26
N VAL A 107 12.31 -18.55 4.99
CA VAL A 107 13.45 -19.31 4.47
C VAL A 107 13.82 -18.81 3.08
N LEU A 108 12.86 -18.61 2.18
CA LEU A 108 13.10 -18.08 0.83
C LEU A 108 13.70 -16.67 0.90
N ALA A 109 13.19 -15.78 1.74
CA ALA A 109 13.76 -14.44 1.92
C ALA A 109 15.21 -14.51 2.41
N LYS A 110 15.56 -15.52 3.24
CA LYS A 110 16.93 -15.71 3.72
C LYS A 110 17.85 -16.37 2.69
N SER A 111 17.37 -17.37 1.95
CA SER A 111 18.22 -18.26 1.15
C SER A 111 18.12 -18.04 -0.36
N TRP A 112 17.11 -17.30 -0.84
CA TRP A 112 16.84 -17.07 -2.26
C TRP A 112 16.86 -15.57 -2.59
N PRO A 113 17.99 -15.02 -3.10
CA PRO A 113 18.15 -13.60 -3.36
C PRO A 113 17.08 -12.95 -4.26
N PRO A 114 16.61 -13.59 -5.36
CA PRO A 114 15.55 -13.01 -6.19
C PRO A 114 14.26 -12.75 -5.41
N TYR A 115 13.83 -13.69 -4.57
CA TYR A 115 12.64 -13.51 -3.74
C TYR A 115 12.85 -12.42 -2.68
N ARG A 116 14.03 -12.38 -2.05
CA ARG A 116 14.37 -11.30 -1.11
C ARG A 116 14.25 -9.92 -1.75
N GLN A 117 14.75 -9.74 -2.97
CA GLN A 117 14.68 -8.47 -3.69
C GLN A 117 13.22 -8.02 -3.91
N LEU A 118 12.33 -8.96 -4.27
CA LEU A 118 10.92 -8.66 -4.43
C LEU A 118 10.22 -8.33 -3.11
N VAL A 119 10.55 -9.04 -2.02
CA VAL A 119 10.05 -8.72 -0.66
C VAL A 119 10.47 -7.31 -0.26
N GLU A 120 11.74 -6.96 -0.46
CA GLU A 120 12.26 -5.63 -0.16
C GLU A 120 11.60 -4.54 -1.01
N GLN A 121 11.41 -4.80 -2.30
CA GLN A 121 10.71 -3.88 -3.21
C GLN A 121 9.25 -3.67 -2.79
N ASN A 122 8.53 -4.75 -2.47
CA ASN A 122 7.15 -4.66 -2.02
C ASN A 122 7.05 -3.94 -0.67
N ALA A 123 8.01 -4.13 0.24
CA ALA A 123 8.09 -3.40 1.49
C ALA A 123 8.32 -1.90 1.26
N ARG A 124 9.20 -1.51 0.32
CA ARG A 124 9.38 -0.12 -0.09
C ARG A 124 8.09 0.46 -0.66
N TYR A 125 7.43 -0.24 -1.57
CA TYR A 125 6.16 0.19 -2.16
C TYR A 125 5.08 0.42 -1.10
N ARG A 126 4.85 -0.53 -0.20
CA ARG A 126 3.83 -0.42 0.87
C ARG A 126 4.07 0.77 1.81
N ASN A 127 5.33 1.12 2.05
CA ASN A 127 5.68 2.24 2.93
C ASN A 127 5.63 3.59 2.21
N LEU A 128 6.09 3.65 0.95
CA LEU A 128 6.27 4.90 0.22
C LEU A 128 5.03 5.31 -0.57
N MET A 129 4.28 4.36 -1.13
CA MET A 129 3.09 4.68 -1.93
C MET A 129 2.09 5.54 -1.15
N PRO A 130 1.67 5.19 0.09
CA PRO A 130 0.72 6.02 0.81
C PRO A 130 1.28 7.41 1.13
N LEU A 131 2.56 7.49 1.49
CA LEU A 131 3.22 8.75 1.80
C LEU A 131 3.24 9.70 0.58
N LEU A 132 3.69 9.21 -0.56
CA LEU A 132 3.78 10.01 -1.78
C LEU A 132 2.37 10.35 -2.32
N ALA A 133 1.43 9.41 -2.24
CA ALA A 133 0.05 9.65 -2.66
C ALA A 133 -0.62 10.71 -1.78
N PHE A 134 -0.38 10.66 -0.47
CA PHE A 134 -0.82 11.69 0.46
C PHE A 134 -0.23 13.05 0.08
N GLN A 135 1.09 13.12 -0.09
CA GLN A 135 1.81 14.34 -0.43
C GLN A 135 1.30 15.01 -1.71
N ARG A 136 0.93 14.21 -2.72
CA ARG A 136 0.64 14.69 -4.07
C ARG A 136 -0.84 14.89 -4.35
N PHE A 137 -1.71 14.02 -3.82
CA PHE A 137 -3.13 13.97 -4.16
C PHE A 137 -4.06 14.48 -3.06
N VAL A 138 -3.56 14.72 -1.84
CA VAL A 138 -4.32 15.47 -0.82
C VAL A 138 -4.14 16.96 -1.08
N ASP A 139 -5.25 17.68 -1.22
CA ASP A 139 -5.27 19.11 -1.57
C ASP A 139 -5.84 20.02 -0.49
N ASP A 140 -6.29 19.43 0.62
CA ASP A 140 -6.59 20.11 1.87
C ASP A 140 -6.68 19.10 3.01
N PHE A 141 -6.56 19.58 4.24
CA PHE A 141 -7.03 18.83 5.40
C PHE A 141 -7.52 19.75 6.51
N GLU A 142 -8.49 19.25 7.28
CA GLU A 142 -9.09 19.96 8.41
C GLU A 142 -9.02 19.09 9.67
N ASN A 143 -8.98 19.75 10.84
CA ASN A 143 -8.91 19.10 12.16
C ASN A 143 -7.75 18.11 12.33
N VAL A 144 -6.65 18.31 11.59
CA VAL A 144 -5.44 17.51 11.75
C VAL A 144 -4.60 18.10 12.88
N THR A 145 -4.48 17.32 13.94
CA THR A 145 -3.62 17.63 15.08
C THR A 145 -2.30 16.90 14.92
N GLY A 146 -1.21 17.60 15.18
CA GLY A 146 0.13 17.07 15.08
C GLY A 146 0.46 16.13 16.24
N THR A 147 1.61 15.47 16.14
CA THR A 147 2.17 14.64 17.22
C THR A 147 2.47 15.44 18.49
N ASP A 148 2.58 16.77 18.38
CA ASP A 148 2.73 17.73 19.47
C ASP A 148 1.39 18.24 20.04
N SER A 149 0.28 17.62 19.67
CA SER A 149 -1.09 18.02 20.04
C SER A 149 -1.49 19.42 19.55
N LYS A 150 -0.73 20.04 18.62
CA LYS A 150 -1.05 21.35 18.04
C LYS A 150 -1.69 21.20 16.67
N PRO A 151 -2.57 22.13 16.25
CA PRO A 151 -3.08 22.13 14.89
C PRO A 151 -1.93 22.16 13.86
N VAL A 152 -2.08 21.34 12.82
CA VAL A 152 -1.21 21.38 11.65
C VAL A 152 -1.88 22.26 10.61
N ALA A 153 -1.17 23.27 10.13
CA ALA A 153 -1.64 24.09 9.01
C ALA A 153 -1.41 23.32 7.71
N PHE A 154 -2.39 23.36 6.81
CA PHE A 154 -2.21 22.87 5.46
C PHE A 154 -1.32 23.84 4.68
N GLU A 155 -0.28 23.31 4.04
CA GLU A 155 0.63 24.07 3.19
C GLU A 155 1.01 23.23 1.97
N ARG A 156 1.32 23.91 0.86
CA ARG A 156 1.88 23.32 -0.35
C ARG A 156 3.14 24.05 -0.77
N ASP A 157 4.10 23.30 -1.28
CA ASP A 157 5.29 23.85 -1.90
C ASP A 157 5.02 24.37 -3.33
N LYS A 158 6.07 24.85 -3.99
CA LYS A 158 5.99 25.35 -5.37
C LYS A 158 5.68 24.26 -6.40
N ALA A 159 5.91 22.99 -6.07
CA ALA A 159 5.56 21.85 -6.90
C ALA A 159 4.12 21.37 -6.65
N GLY A 160 3.38 22.00 -5.73
CA GLY A 160 2.02 21.64 -5.38
C GLY A 160 1.93 20.43 -4.43
N ASN A 161 3.04 20.02 -3.84
CA ASN A 161 3.14 18.91 -2.89
C ASN A 161 3.07 19.41 -1.45
N ILE A 162 2.59 18.56 -0.53
CA ILE A 162 2.68 18.84 0.90
C ILE A 162 4.17 18.77 1.33
N PRO A 163 4.75 19.81 1.95
CA PRO A 163 6.16 19.81 2.33
C PRO A 163 6.49 18.78 3.42
N ASP A 164 7.71 18.25 3.42
CA ASP A 164 8.22 17.34 4.45
C ASP A 164 8.05 17.86 5.89
N ALA A 165 8.22 19.17 6.08
CA ALA A 165 8.06 19.81 7.38
C ALA A 165 6.63 19.66 7.93
N VAL A 166 5.61 19.68 7.06
CA VAL A 166 4.21 19.43 7.42
C VAL A 166 3.99 17.94 7.66
N LEU A 167 4.48 17.08 6.77
CA LEU A 167 4.33 15.62 6.89
C LEU A 167 4.88 15.08 8.22
N ARG A 168 6.03 15.58 8.69
CA ARG A 168 6.63 15.18 9.97
C ARG A 168 5.78 15.51 11.20
N ARG A 169 4.86 16.47 11.08
CA ARG A 169 3.96 16.85 12.17
C ARG A 169 2.72 15.97 12.22
N ILE A 170 2.28 15.40 11.09
CA ILE A 170 1.07 14.59 11.00
C ILE A 170 1.36 13.18 11.51
N HIS A 171 0.43 12.60 12.28
CA HIS A 171 0.57 11.23 12.76
C HIS A 171 0.68 10.23 11.60
N PRO A 172 1.67 9.31 11.58
CA PRO A 172 1.91 8.41 10.44
C PRO A 172 0.69 7.57 10.03
N ALA A 173 -0.14 7.14 10.98
CA ALA A 173 -1.36 6.39 10.68
C ALA A 173 -2.36 7.17 9.82
N LEU A 174 -2.45 8.50 10.01
CA LEU A 174 -3.33 9.35 9.19
C LEU A 174 -2.79 9.49 7.77
N ILE A 175 -1.47 9.69 7.63
CA ILE A 175 -0.80 9.72 6.32
C ILE A 175 -1.04 8.40 5.59
N TYR A 176 -0.84 7.28 6.28
CA TYR A 176 -1.03 5.96 5.70
C TYR A 176 -2.49 5.73 5.25
N ALA A 177 -3.47 6.04 6.11
CA ALA A 177 -4.88 5.86 5.77
C ALA A 177 -5.32 6.77 4.61
N ALA A 178 -5.03 8.08 4.70
CA ALA A 178 -5.42 9.05 3.70
C ALA A 178 -4.65 8.88 2.39
N GLY A 179 -3.38 8.50 2.46
CA GLY A 179 -2.55 8.17 1.31
C GLY A 179 -3.05 6.97 0.51
N ASN A 180 -3.36 5.86 1.19
CA ASN A 180 -3.97 4.69 0.55
C ASN A 180 -5.31 5.04 -0.09
N ARG A 181 -6.15 5.83 0.60
CA ARG A 181 -7.43 6.29 0.05
C ARG A 181 -7.22 7.17 -1.18
N ALA A 182 -6.26 8.09 -1.14
CA ALA A 182 -5.94 8.98 -2.24
C ALA A 182 -5.44 8.21 -3.46
N TYR A 183 -4.56 7.22 -3.27
CA TYR A 183 -4.13 6.31 -4.33
C TYR A 183 -5.32 5.54 -4.92
N ASN A 184 -6.13 4.88 -4.08
CA ASN A 184 -7.29 4.14 -4.56
C ASN A 184 -8.29 5.05 -5.29
N PHE A 185 -8.46 6.30 -4.89
CA PHE A 185 -9.30 7.25 -5.62
C PHE A 185 -8.77 7.52 -7.05
N GLN A 186 -7.46 7.52 -7.25
CA GLN A 186 -6.84 7.73 -8.57
C GLN A 186 -6.90 6.50 -9.48
N TYR A 187 -6.79 5.29 -8.91
CA TYR A 187 -6.56 4.06 -9.67
C TYR A 187 -7.73 3.06 -9.60
N ALA A 188 -8.55 3.11 -8.54
CA ALA A 188 -9.69 2.20 -8.33
C ALA A 188 -11.06 2.80 -8.71
N ALA A 189 -11.11 4.01 -9.29
CA ALA A 189 -12.35 4.60 -9.83
C ALA A 189 -12.99 3.80 -10.99
N GLY A 190 -12.36 2.68 -11.41
CA GLY A 190 -12.93 1.69 -12.33
C GLY A 190 -13.48 0.41 -11.68
N GLU A 191 -13.21 0.14 -10.39
CA GLU A 191 -13.67 -1.09 -9.70
C GLU A 191 -14.88 -0.88 -8.78
N GLU A 192 -15.28 0.37 -8.48
CA GLU A 192 -16.58 0.65 -7.81
C GLU A 192 -17.80 0.52 -8.77
N LYS A 193 -17.76 -0.46 -9.69
CA LYS A 193 -18.93 -0.92 -10.45
C LYS A 193 -18.98 -2.44 -10.42
N ASN A 194 -19.68 -2.98 -9.43
CA ASN A 194 -20.83 -3.89 -9.59
C ASN A 194 -21.32 -4.36 -8.21
#